data_AF-A0AAN9MZ20-F1
#
_entry.id   AF-A0AAN9MZ20-F1
#
_cell.length_a   1.000
_cell.length_b   1.000
_cell.length_c   1.000
_cell.angle_alpha   90.00
_cell.angle_beta   90.00
_cell.angle_gamma   90.00
#
_symmetry.space_group_name_H-M   'P 1'
#
loop_
_entity.id
_entity.type
_entity.pdbx_description
1 polymer ?
#
loop_
_entity_poly.entity_id
_entity_poly.type
_entity_poly.pdbx_seq_one_letter_code
_entity_poly.pdbx_strand_id
1 'polypeptide(L)'
;MKETTPNIWVRPISGIVIVVDLDLMKIVRYHDNGPIQVPTAHNTEYRSSHQTGPFEPKLHSLATHQPQGPGFKISGHSVSWANWRFHTGFDVRAGIEISLASIKDEEKHRYRGVVYKGFISELFVPYQDPTDDFYYKTFFDSGEFGFGLSTVSLVRHRDCPSNAEYLDVTIHDAEGTPQTIVDAICVFEQYGNIMWRHTEAGIPGQLLNESRTEVNLIVRTVVTVGNYDDIIDWEFKTSGSIKPAIALSGILEIKGVNIKHKDEIKSDQHGTLVSANSIGVYHDHFYIYYLDFDIDGVENSFEKTSLKTVKVTDGSSKRKSYWTVETETANTESDAKIIIGSAPAELSVVNPNKKTSVGNDVGYRLIPAIPAHPLLTEDDYPQIRGAFTNFNVWVTPYNRTQKNRDIKNKDIVLWHVVGIHHVPAQEDFPIMPLLTTSFELRPTNFFERNPVLKTLSPKDVQWPGCRN
;
A
#
# COMPACT_ATOMS: atom_id res chain seq x y z
N MET A 1 32.57 11.85 0.15
CA MET A 1 31.12 11.52 0.30
C MET A 1 30.54 11.04 -1.03
N LYS A 2 30.40 11.90 -2.05
CA LYS A 2 29.97 11.49 -3.40
C LYS A 2 31.09 10.91 -4.27
N GLU A 3 32.28 11.53 -4.30
CA GLU A 3 33.47 11.11 -5.09
C GLU A 3 33.13 10.40 -6.43
N THR A 4 33.13 9.05 -6.45
CA THR A 4 32.92 8.24 -7.65
C THR A 4 31.54 7.58 -7.76
N THR A 5 30.62 7.81 -6.81
CA THR A 5 29.27 7.20 -6.79
C THR A 5 28.19 8.21 -6.40
N PRO A 6 27.03 8.22 -7.05
CA PRO A 6 25.88 9.02 -6.61
C PRO A 6 25.22 8.43 -5.35
N ASN A 7 25.53 7.18 -4.98
CA ASN A 7 24.91 6.49 -3.88
C ASN A 7 25.48 6.95 -2.54
N ILE A 8 25.00 8.10 -2.06
CA ILE A 8 25.51 8.76 -0.85
C ILE A 8 25.05 8.06 0.44
N TRP A 9 23.88 7.42 0.42
CA TRP A 9 23.26 6.79 1.59
C TRP A 9 24.05 5.57 2.09
N VAL A 10 24.78 4.90 1.19
CA VAL A 10 25.69 3.80 1.55
C VAL A 10 27.10 4.24 1.94
N ARG A 11 27.37 5.55 1.99
CA ARG A 11 28.69 6.11 2.37
C ARG A 11 28.59 7.14 3.51
N PRO A 12 27.99 6.77 4.65
CA PRO A 12 27.82 7.68 5.79
C PRO A 12 29.17 8.12 6.36
N ILE A 13 29.21 9.34 6.89
CA ILE A 13 30.22 9.76 7.88
C ILE A 13 29.59 9.57 9.25
N SER A 14 29.77 8.39 9.83
CA SER A 14 29.22 8.04 11.14
C SER A 14 30.10 8.58 12.28
N GLY A 15 29.49 8.75 13.46
CA GLY A 15 30.16 9.26 14.65
C GLY A 15 30.10 10.78 14.83
N ILE A 16 29.44 11.53 13.95
CA ILE A 16 29.27 12.98 14.09
C ILE A 16 27.78 13.30 14.23
N VAL A 17 27.41 13.93 15.35
CA VAL A 17 26.04 14.40 15.62
C VAL A 17 25.99 15.91 15.48
N ILE A 18 25.10 16.40 14.63
CA ILE A 18 24.90 17.83 14.36
C ILE A 18 23.42 18.16 14.53
N VAL A 19 23.12 19.10 15.42
CA VAL A 19 21.76 19.64 15.57
C VAL A 19 21.75 21.07 15.04
N VAL A 20 20.84 21.32 14.11
CA VAL A 20 20.61 22.63 13.49
C VAL A 20 19.24 23.13 13.90
N ASP A 21 19.20 24.35 14.39
CA ASP A 21 17.94 25.09 14.56
C ASP A 21 17.60 25.72 13.20
N LEU A 22 16.44 25.35 12.64
CA LEU A 22 16.01 25.78 11.31
C LEU A 22 15.43 27.21 11.30
N ASP A 23 14.96 27.74 12.44
CA ASP A 23 14.51 29.13 12.54
C ASP A 23 15.72 30.08 12.59
N LEU A 24 16.73 29.70 13.38
CA LEU A 24 17.98 30.44 13.49
C LEU A 24 18.95 30.17 12.33
N MET A 25 18.69 29.13 11.55
CA MET A 25 19.57 28.60 10.50
C MET A 25 21.02 28.41 11.01
N LYS A 26 21.18 27.78 12.18
CA LYS A 26 22.45 27.69 12.91
C LYS A 26 22.66 26.33 13.57
N ILE A 27 23.91 25.84 13.56
CA ILE A 27 24.33 24.69 14.38
C ILE A 27 24.25 25.09 15.86
N VAL A 28 23.40 24.41 16.62
CA VAL A 28 23.19 24.64 18.06
C VAL A 28 23.82 23.55 18.94
N ARG A 29 24.13 22.38 18.37
CA ARG A 29 24.88 21.32 19.03
C ARG A 29 25.76 20.59 18.00
N TYR A 30 26.99 20.29 18.40
CA TYR A 30 27.93 19.50 17.62
C TYR A 30 28.65 18.53 18.57
N HIS A 31 28.71 17.27 18.19
CA HIS A 31 29.45 16.25 18.92
C HIS A 31 30.15 15.31 17.93
N ASP A 32 31.44 15.06 18.17
CA ASP A 32 32.27 14.17 17.36
C ASP A 32 32.77 13.03 18.26
N ASN A 33 32.25 11.83 18.02
CA ASN A 33 32.56 10.59 18.73
C ASN A 33 33.83 9.90 18.21
N GLY A 34 34.54 10.54 17.28
CA GLY A 34 35.75 10.02 16.67
C GLY A 34 35.51 9.33 15.32
N PRO A 35 36.61 9.01 14.61
CA PRO A 35 36.54 8.60 13.22
C PRO A 35 36.04 7.16 13.07
N ILE A 36 35.05 6.99 12.20
CA ILE A 36 34.59 5.69 11.69
C ILE A 36 34.97 5.59 10.21
N GLN A 37 35.45 4.41 9.79
CA GLN A 37 35.78 4.15 8.40
C GLN A 37 34.55 4.32 7.50
N VAL A 38 34.62 5.26 6.57
CA VAL A 38 33.59 5.44 5.53
C VAL A 38 33.61 4.24 4.58
N PRO A 39 32.45 3.62 4.27
CA PRO A 39 32.37 2.55 3.28
C PRO A 39 32.92 2.94 1.90
N THR A 40 33.43 1.94 1.18
CA THR A 40 33.96 2.13 -0.17
C THR A 40 32.86 2.51 -1.16
N ALA A 41 33.21 3.28 -2.19
CA ALA A 41 32.31 3.56 -3.31
C ALA A 41 32.22 2.41 -4.33
N HIS A 42 33.11 1.41 -4.22
CA HIS A 42 33.16 0.28 -5.13
C HIS A 42 31.86 -0.53 -5.11
N ASN A 43 31.32 -0.86 -6.28
CA ASN A 43 30.05 -1.59 -6.46
C ASN A 43 28.83 -0.95 -5.77
N THR A 44 28.77 0.38 -5.71
CA THR A 44 27.61 1.11 -5.15
C THR A 44 26.78 1.87 -6.20
N GLU A 45 27.30 1.99 -7.42
CA GLU A 45 26.66 2.70 -8.53
C GLU A 45 25.51 1.86 -9.13
N TYR A 46 24.34 2.48 -9.30
CA TYR A 46 23.12 1.84 -9.80
C TYR A 46 22.74 2.30 -11.22
N ARG A 47 23.38 3.34 -11.74
CA ARG A 47 23.09 3.86 -13.09
C ARG A 47 23.84 3.03 -14.13
N SER A 48 23.08 2.40 -15.04
CA SER A 48 23.64 1.56 -16.11
C SER A 48 24.69 2.29 -16.97
N SER A 49 24.56 3.60 -17.16
CA SER A 49 25.51 4.44 -17.90
C SER A 49 26.90 4.55 -17.26
N HIS A 50 27.03 4.14 -15.99
CA HIS A 50 28.27 4.20 -15.21
C HIS A 50 28.72 2.82 -14.72
N GLN A 51 28.04 1.75 -15.15
CA GLN A 51 28.40 0.37 -14.86
C GLN A 51 29.15 -0.24 -16.05
N THR A 52 30.05 -1.16 -15.76
CA THR A 52 30.71 -2.00 -16.76
C THR A 52 30.20 -3.43 -16.62
N GLY A 53 29.93 -4.09 -17.75
CA GLY A 53 29.36 -5.44 -17.78
C GLY A 53 30.27 -6.53 -17.18
N PRO A 54 29.79 -7.79 -17.14
CA PRO A 54 28.65 -8.28 -17.91
C PRO A 54 27.27 -7.85 -17.36
N PHE A 55 26.31 -7.60 -18.25
CA PHE A 55 24.91 -7.31 -17.89
C PHE A 55 24.06 -8.54 -18.24
N GLU A 56 23.69 -9.32 -17.24
CA GLU A 56 22.94 -10.56 -17.38
C GLU A 56 21.89 -10.71 -16.26
N PRO A 57 20.79 -11.44 -16.49
CA PRO A 57 20.38 -12.08 -17.75
C PRO A 57 19.76 -11.07 -18.74
N LYS A 58 19.97 -11.28 -20.04
CA LYS A 58 19.27 -10.52 -21.07
C LYS A 58 17.75 -10.80 -21.05
N LEU A 59 16.95 -9.74 -20.98
CA LEU A 59 15.50 -9.80 -21.09
C LEU A 59 15.03 -9.52 -22.53
N HIS A 60 14.04 -10.28 -23.02
CA HIS A 60 13.45 -10.06 -24.33
C HIS A 60 12.50 -8.87 -24.31
N SER A 61 12.48 -8.07 -25.38
CA SER A 61 11.54 -6.96 -25.53
C SER A 61 10.13 -7.45 -25.81
N LEU A 62 9.14 -6.63 -25.46
CA LEU A 62 7.72 -6.85 -25.74
C LEU A 62 7.12 -5.55 -26.30
N ALA A 63 6.24 -5.66 -27.30
CA ALA A 63 5.42 -4.57 -27.79
C ALA A 63 3.94 -4.98 -27.75
N THR A 64 3.08 -4.08 -27.30
CA THR A 64 1.63 -4.29 -27.20
C THR A 64 0.89 -3.08 -27.78
N HIS A 65 -0.33 -3.30 -28.26
CA HIS A 65 -1.17 -2.26 -28.82
C HIS A 65 -2.63 -2.53 -28.47
N GLN A 66 -3.38 -1.48 -28.09
CA GLN A 66 -4.82 -1.52 -27.88
C GLN A 66 -5.53 -0.97 -29.13
N PRO A 67 -6.16 -1.81 -29.98
CA PRO A 67 -6.72 -1.36 -31.26
C PRO A 67 -7.85 -0.32 -31.15
N GLN A 68 -8.45 -0.21 -29.98
CA GLN A 68 -9.56 0.72 -29.69
C GLN A 68 -9.14 1.86 -28.75
N GLY A 69 -7.83 1.97 -28.44
CA GLY A 69 -7.33 2.83 -27.39
C GLY A 69 -7.64 2.30 -25.98
N PRO A 70 -7.33 3.09 -24.94
CA PRO A 70 -7.59 2.73 -23.55
C PRO A 70 -9.09 2.56 -23.26
N GLY A 71 -9.43 1.62 -22.37
CA GLY A 71 -10.80 1.42 -21.89
C GLY A 71 -11.26 2.44 -20.86
N PHE A 72 -10.37 3.32 -20.41
CA PHE A 72 -10.68 4.43 -19.49
C PHE A 72 -10.75 5.76 -20.24
N LYS A 73 -11.41 6.73 -19.61
CA LYS A 73 -11.43 8.14 -20.01
C LYS A 73 -11.16 9.01 -18.80
N ILE A 74 -10.31 10.01 -18.97
CA ILE A 74 -10.02 11.01 -17.95
C ILE A 74 -10.57 12.35 -18.42
N SER A 75 -11.43 12.98 -17.61
CA SER A 75 -11.98 14.32 -17.85
C SER A 75 -11.65 15.21 -16.67
N GLY A 76 -10.67 16.10 -16.86
CA GLY A 76 -10.01 16.78 -15.73
C GLY A 76 -9.33 15.72 -14.85
N HIS A 77 -9.86 15.54 -13.64
CA HIS A 77 -9.41 14.52 -12.68
C HIS A 77 -10.44 13.39 -12.47
N SER A 78 -11.54 13.40 -13.22
CA SER A 78 -12.58 12.36 -13.14
C SER A 78 -12.25 11.21 -14.08
N VAL A 79 -12.14 10.01 -13.53
CA VAL A 79 -11.87 8.77 -14.27
C VAL A 79 -13.16 7.99 -14.45
N SER A 80 -13.42 7.56 -15.69
CA SER A 80 -14.47 6.60 -16.02
C SER A 80 -13.84 5.40 -16.69
N TRP A 81 -14.01 4.22 -16.11
CA TRP A 81 -13.42 2.98 -16.64
C TRP A 81 -14.33 1.80 -16.36
N ALA A 82 -14.63 1.01 -17.39
CA ALA A 82 -15.55 -0.14 -17.29
C ALA A 82 -16.84 0.23 -16.53
N ASN A 83 -17.07 -0.36 -15.36
CA ASN A 83 -18.19 -0.08 -14.47
C ASN A 83 -17.87 0.92 -13.35
N TRP A 84 -16.67 1.46 -13.26
CA TRP A 84 -16.24 2.41 -12.24
C TRP A 84 -16.29 3.87 -12.68
N ARG A 85 -16.55 4.73 -11.69
CA ARG A 85 -16.25 6.17 -11.74
C ARG A 85 -15.61 6.57 -10.42
N PHE A 86 -14.59 7.42 -10.50
CA PHE A 86 -13.93 8.00 -9.34
C PHE A 86 -13.19 9.28 -9.74
N HIS A 87 -12.70 10.02 -8.76
CA HIS A 87 -11.89 11.21 -8.91
C HIS A 87 -10.48 10.94 -8.37
N THR A 88 -9.46 11.34 -9.12
CA THR A 88 -8.06 11.28 -8.70
C THR A 88 -7.62 12.66 -8.21
N GLY A 89 -7.61 12.86 -6.88
CA GLY A 89 -7.11 14.06 -6.23
C GLY A 89 -5.62 14.00 -5.91
N PHE A 90 -5.07 15.14 -5.52
CA PHE A 90 -3.70 15.27 -5.07
C PHE A 90 -3.59 16.34 -3.98
N ASP A 91 -2.84 16.06 -2.93
CA ASP A 91 -2.55 16.97 -1.82
C ASP A 91 -1.05 16.95 -1.49
N VAL A 92 -0.49 18.10 -1.14
CA VAL A 92 0.95 18.24 -0.86
C VAL A 92 1.42 17.43 0.35
N ARG A 93 0.52 17.15 1.31
CA ARG A 93 0.82 16.31 2.47
C ARG A 93 0.51 14.84 2.21
N ALA A 94 -0.67 14.52 1.67
CA ALA A 94 -1.13 13.14 1.51
C ALA A 94 -0.62 12.45 0.24
N GLY A 95 -0.24 13.22 -0.79
CA GLY A 95 0.00 12.69 -2.13
C GLY A 95 -1.32 12.39 -2.85
N ILE A 96 -1.41 11.23 -3.50
CA ILE A 96 -2.60 10.83 -4.26
C ILE A 96 -3.80 10.54 -3.35
N GLU A 97 -4.98 11.03 -3.76
CA GLU A 97 -6.26 10.74 -3.09
C GLU A 97 -7.27 10.16 -4.09
N ILE A 98 -7.90 9.04 -3.76
CA ILE A 98 -9.03 8.51 -4.53
C ILE A 98 -10.32 8.99 -3.88
N SER A 99 -11.20 9.62 -4.65
CA SER A 99 -12.49 10.11 -4.13
C SER A 99 -13.67 9.67 -4.99
N LEU A 100 -14.86 9.64 -4.38
CA LEU A 100 -16.15 9.39 -5.04
C LEU A 100 -16.19 8.08 -5.84
N ALA A 101 -15.47 7.05 -5.37
CA ALA A 101 -15.39 5.76 -6.03
C ALA A 101 -16.74 5.05 -5.97
N SER A 102 -17.37 4.94 -7.15
CA SER A 102 -18.68 4.35 -7.33
C SER A 102 -18.66 3.33 -8.46
N ILE A 103 -19.32 2.20 -8.24
CA ILE A 103 -19.44 1.11 -9.23
C ILE A 103 -20.88 1.04 -9.77
N LYS A 104 -21.01 0.87 -11.07
CA LYS A 104 -22.28 0.66 -11.76
C LYS A 104 -22.73 -0.78 -11.53
N ASP A 105 -23.86 -0.92 -10.85
CA ASP A 105 -24.58 -2.17 -10.71
C ASP A 105 -25.49 -2.35 -11.94
N GLU A 106 -25.13 -3.25 -12.84
CA GLU A 106 -25.88 -3.48 -14.08
C GLU A 106 -27.26 -4.10 -13.83
N GLU A 107 -27.48 -4.81 -12.72
CA GLU A 107 -28.78 -5.38 -12.38
C GLU A 107 -29.71 -4.33 -11.75
N LYS A 108 -29.15 -3.39 -10.97
CA LYS A 108 -29.90 -2.27 -10.37
C LYS A 108 -29.92 -1.01 -11.23
N HIS A 109 -29.26 -1.01 -12.39
CA HIS A 109 -29.16 0.10 -13.34
C HIS A 109 -28.74 1.44 -12.71
N ARG A 110 -27.86 1.42 -11.71
CA ARG A 110 -27.40 2.63 -11.01
C ARG A 110 -25.95 2.50 -10.53
N TYR A 111 -25.29 3.64 -10.37
CA TYR A 111 -24.04 3.71 -9.63
C TYR A 111 -24.31 3.62 -8.13
N ARG A 112 -23.41 2.95 -7.41
CA ARG A 112 -23.48 2.74 -5.97
C ARG A 112 -22.15 3.16 -5.37
N GLY A 113 -22.21 4.03 -4.36
CA GLY A 113 -21.03 4.49 -3.64
C GLY A 113 -20.33 3.33 -2.92
N VAL A 114 -19.00 3.38 -2.90
CA VAL A 114 -18.16 2.42 -2.18
C VAL A 114 -17.21 3.17 -1.26
N VAL A 115 -16.30 3.98 -1.82
CA VAL A 115 -15.33 4.78 -1.05
C VAL A 115 -15.56 6.25 -1.38
N TYR A 116 -15.92 7.05 -0.39
CA TYR A 116 -16.01 8.50 -0.53
C TYR A 116 -14.63 9.12 -0.71
N LYS A 117 -13.67 8.73 0.15
CA LYS A 117 -12.28 9.20 0.08
C LYS A 117 -11.30 8.16 0.63
N GLY A 118 -10.21 7.93 -0.07
CA GLY A 118 -9.16 6.97 0.26
C GLY A 118 -7.76 7.52 -0.02
N PHE A 119 -6.86 7.49 0.96
CA PHE A 119 -5.46 7.94 0.83
C PHE A 119 -4.60 7.36 1.96
N ILE A 120 -3.27 7.47 1.85
CA ILE A 120 -2.34 7.21 2.96
C ILE A 120 -2.27 8.45 3.82
N SER A 121 -2.72 8.36 5.08
CA SER A 121 -2.79 9.52 5.97
C SER A 121 -1.48 9.84 6.66
N GLU A 122 -0.66 8.82 6.95
CA GLU A 122 0.62 8.99 7.61
C GLU A 122 1.50 7.76 7.42
N LEU A 123 2.81 7.97 7.55
CA LEU A 123 3.82 6.91 7.63
C LEU A 123 4.49 6.94 9.00
N PHE A 124 5.08 5.82 9.41
CA PHE A 124 5.96 5.76 10.56
C PHE A 124 7.10 4.77 10.30
N VAL A 125 8.34 5.28 10.26
CA VAL A 125 9.56 4.52 9.95
C VAL A 125 10.52 4.53 11.15
N PRO A 126 10.24 3.76 12.22
CA PRO A 126 11.10 3.71 13.40
C PRO A 126 12.34 2.85 13.17
N TYR A 127 13.52 3.44 13.36
CA TYR A 127 14.77 2.72 13.41
C TYR A 127 15.00 2.12 14.81
N GLN A 128 15.72 1.00 14.86
CA GLN A 128 15.91 0.21 16.09
C GLN A 128 17.33 0.32 16.68
N ASP A 129 18.07 1.37 16.31
CA ASP A 129 19.37 1.68 16.91
C ASP A 129 19.21 2.77 17.99
N PRO A 130 19.37 2.41 19.28
CA PRO A 130 19.14 3.32 20.40
C PRO A 130 20.33 4.26 20.69
N THR A 131 21.40 4.20 19.89
CA THR A 131 22.59 5.04 20.10
C THR A 131 22.38 6.47 19.61
N ASP A 132 23.24 7.39 20.03
CA ASP A 132 23.21 8.82 19.64
C ASP A 132 23.20 9.06 18.13
N ASP A 133 23.66 8.08 17.34
CA ASP A 133 23.67 8.14 15.87
C ASP A 133 22.26 8.03 15.26
N PHE A 134 21.31 7.32 15.91
CA PHE A 134 20.05 6.91 15.28
C PHE A 134 18.80 6.97 16.17
N TYR A 135 18.90 7.11 17.50
CA TYR A 135 17.74 6.99 18.41
C TYR A 135 16.57 7.93 18.07
N TYR A 136 16.86 9.05 17.42
CA TYR A 136 15.88 10.08 17.04
C TYR A 136 15.23 9.83 15.67
N LYS A 137 15.75 8.87 14.90
CA LYS A 137 15.35 8.63 13.50
C LYS A 137 14.12 7.74 13.46
N THR A 138 12.95 8.35 13.58
CA THR A 138 11.65 7.67 13.52
C THR A 138 10.67 8.50 12.69
N PHE A 139 10.87 8.50 11.36
CA PHE A 139 10.24 9.46 10.47
C PHE A 139 8.72 9.31 10.39
N PHE A 140 8.04 10.44 10.19
CA PHE A 140 6.64 10.53 9.82
C PHE A 140 6.53 11.20 8.46
N ASP A 141 6.76 10.43 7.40
CA ASP A 141 7.07 10.97 6.08
C ASP A 141 6.03 11.97 5.57
N SER A 142 4.73 11.66 5.69
CA SER A 142 3.68 12.57 5.26
C SER A 142 3.62 13.83 6.14
N GLY A 143 3.73 13.68 7.46
CA GLY A 143 3.64 14.78 8.42
C GLY A 143 4.87 15.69 8.51
N GLU A 144 6.08 15.15 8.28
CA GLU A 144 7.36 15.84 8.44
C GLU A 144 7.92 16.35 7.11
N PHE A 145 7.72 15.64 6.00
CA PHE A 145 8.29 15.98 4.69
C PHE A 145 7.24 16.28 3.61
N GLY A 146 6.01 15.76 3.76
CA GLY A 146 4.92 15.93 2.81
C GLY A 146 4.99 14.93 1.67
N PHE A 147 4.10 13.94 1.67
CA PHE A 147 4.11 12.85 0.69
C PHE A 147 3.88 13.36 -0.76
N GLY A 148 3.05 14.39 -0.92
CA GLY A 148 2.86 15.06 -2.20
C GLY A 148 4.05 15.95 -2.60
N LEU A 149 4.71 16.62 -1.65
CA LEU A 149 5.93 17.38 -1.91
C LEU A 149 7.09 16.47 -2.34
N SER A 150 7.11 15.23 -1.85
CA SER A 150 8.11 14.20 -2.17
C SER A 150 7.73 13.30 -3.35
N THR A 151 6.62 13.59 -4.04
CA THR A 151 6.24 12.86 -5.27
C THR A 151 7.24 13.15 -6.39
N VAL A 152 7.62 12.12 -7.15
CA VAL A 152 8.57 12.24 -8.27
C VAL A 152 7.88 12.15 -9.62
N SER A 153 8.50 12.72 -10.65
CA SER A 153 8.08 12.52 -12.04
C SER A 153 8.35 11.07 -12.48
N LEU A 154 7.31 10.39 -12.96
CA LEU A 154 7.38 8.99 -13.37
C LEU A 154 8.18 8.84 -14.68
N VAL A 155 9.08 7.85 -14.70
CA VAL A 155 9.86 7.50 -15.89
C VAL A 155 9.01 6.61 -16.81
N ARG A 156 8.53 7.20 -17.90
CA ARG A 156 7.71 6.50 -18.91
C ARG A 156 8.38 5.21 -19.40
N HIS A 157 7.58 4.15 -19.57
CA HIS A 157 8.01 2.80 -19.97
C HIS A 157 8.87 2.04 -18.95
N ARG A 158 9.10 2.61 -17.76
CA ARG A 158 9.77 1.96 -16.64
C ARG A 158 8.81 1.87 -15.46
N ASP A 159 8.43 3.01 -14.91
CA ASP A 159 7.52 3.08 -13.75
C ASP A 159 6.09 2.77 -14.16
N CYS A 160 5.74 3.08 -15.41
CA CYS A 160 4.43 2.79 -16.01
C CYS A 160 4.57 2.19 -17.41
N PRO A 161 3.67 1.28 -17.82
CA PRO A 161 3.73 0.60 -19.11
C PRO A 161 3.44 1.54 -20.28
N SER A 162 3.67 1.06 -21.51
CA SER A 162 3.53 1.85 -22.74
C SER A 162 2.10 2.32 -23.06
N ASN A 163 1.09 1.72 -22.43
CA ASN A 163 -0.32 2.11 -22.57
C ASN A 163 -0.81 3.04 -21.46
N ALA A 164 0.10 3.62 -20.66
CA ALA A 164 -0.26 4.54 -19.60
C ALA A 164 -0.56 5.95 -20.12
N GLU A 165 -1.58 6.58 -19.54
CA GLU A 165 -1.79 8.02 -19.59
C GLU A 165 -1.27 8.66 -18.30
N TYR A 166 -0.90 9.94 -18.35
CA TYR A 166 -0.23 10.65 -17.24
C TYR A 166 -1.00 11.91 -16.87
N LEU A 167 -0.92 12.26 -15.58
CA LEU A 167 -1.46 13.49 -15.02
C LEU A 167 -0.34 14.26 -14.33
N ASP A 168 -0.21 15.52 -14.71
CA ASP A 168 0.65 16.48 -14.02
C ASP A 168 -0.09 16.99 -12.78
N VAL A 169 0.66 17.34 -11.74
CA VAL A 169 0.12 17.96 -10.52
C VAL A 169 0.85 19.26 -10.23
N THR A 170 0.18 20.18 -9.53
CA THR A 170 0.78 21.45 -9.10
C THR A 170 0.91 21.45 -7.59
N ILE A 171 2.13 21.67 -7.10
CA ILE A 171 2.48 21.87 -5.69
C ILE A 171 2.97 23.30 -5.48
N HIS A 172 3.49 23.63 -4.29
CA HIS A 172 4.08 24.94 -3.99
C HIS A 172 5.51 24.80 -3.45
N ASP A 173 6.34 25.82 -3.67
CA ASP A 173 7.59 25.98 -2.93
C ASP A 173 7.38 26.71 -1.58
N ALA A 174 8.48 27.05 -0.89
CA ALA A 174 8.44 27.70 0.42
C ALA A 174 7.88 29.14 0.34
N GLU A 175 8.04 29.80 -0.81
CA GLU A 175 7.54 31.14 -1.09
C GLU A 175 6.07 31.14 -1.56
N GLY A 176 5.48 29.96 -1.75
CA GLY A 176 4.11 29.78 -2.24
C GLY A 176 3.97 29.85 -3.76
N THR A 177 5.07 29.80 -4.50
CA THR A 177 5.05 29.76 -5.97
C THR A 177 4.61 28.38 -6.44
N PRO A 178 3.67 28.29 -7.39
CA PRO A 178 3.24 27.00 -7.92
C PRO A 178 4.37 26.32 -8.71
N GLN A 179 4.60 25.04 -8.44
CA GLN A 179 5.56 24.18 -9.14
C GLN A 179 4.82 22.98 -9.74
N THR A 180 5.07 22.67 -11.01
CA THR A 180 4.47 21.50 -11.66
C THR A 180 5.37 20.28 -11.52
N ILE A 181 4.84 19.19 -10.97
CA ILE A 181 5.44 17.86 -11.11
C ILE A 181 4.80 17.23 -12.35
N VAL A 182 5.58 17.11 -13.41
CA VAL A 182 5.14 16.45 -14.65
C VAL A 182 5.07 14.94 -14.44
N ASP A 183 4.13 14.28 -15.11
CA ASP A 183 3.97 12.81 -15.05
C ASP A 183 3.91 12.28 -13.60
N ALA A 184 3.25 12.97 -12.67
CA ALA A 184 3.23 12.61 -11.25
C ALA A 184 2.34 11.40 -10.93
N ILE A 185 1.30 11.20 -11.74
CA ILE A 185 0.37 10.07 -11.64
C ILE A 185 0.26 9.43 -13.02
N CYS A 186 0.24 8.10 -13.10
CA CYS A 186 -0.10 7.39 -14.32
C CYS A 186 -1.33 6.48 -14.13
N VAL A 187 -2.09 6.31 -15.19
CA VAL A 187 -3.30 5.46 -15.25
C VAL A 187 -3.13 4.48 -16.40
N PHE A 188 -3.29 3.19 -16.14
CA PHE A 188 -3.14 2.16 -17.18
C PHE A 188 -3.97 0.90 -16.92
N GLU A 189 -4.18 0.12 -17.98
CA GLU A 189 -4.87 -1.16 -17.91
C GLU A 189 -3.88 -2.32 -17.87
N GLN A 190 -4.12 -3.26 -16.94
CA GLN A 190 -3.39 -4.52 -16.78
C GLN A 190 -4.20 -5.68 -17.37
N TYR A 191 -3.52 -6.59 -18.08
CA TYR A 191 -4.10 -7.73 -18.79
C TYR A 191 -3.53 -9.07 -18.31
N GLY A 192 -4.26 -10.16 -18.59
CA GLY A 192 -3.78 -11.53 -18.43
C GLY A 192 -4.36 -12.29 -17.23
N ASN A 193 -5.08 -11.61 -16.35
CA ASN A 193 -5.68 -12.25 -15.18
C ASN A 193 -6.92 -13.08 -15.55
N ILE A 194 -7.08 -14.24 -14.92
CA ILE A 194 -8.32 -15.00 -14.95
C ILE A 194 -9.35 -14.29 -14.07
N MET A 195 -10.50 -13.95 -14.63
CA MET A 195 -11.63 -13.35 -13.91
C MET A 195 -12.41 -14.41 -13.14
N TRP A 196 -12.75 -15.52 -13.81
CA TRP A 196 -13.34 -16.72 -13.24
C TRP A 196 -13.31 -17.86 -14.28
N ARG A 197 -13.40 -19.11 -13.83
CA ARG A 197 -13.48 -20.28 -14.72
C ARG A 197 -14.16 -21.47 -14.04
N HIS A 198 -14.70 -22.38 -14.84
CA HIS A 198 -15.16 -23.70 -14.38
C HIS A 198 -14.97 -24.76 -15.47
N THR A 199 -14.74 -26.00 -15.04
CA THR A 199 -14.76 -27.20 -15.88
C THR A 199 -15.71 -28.19 -15.23
N GLU A 200 -16.82 -28.48 -15.90
CA GLU A 200 -17.84 -29.43 -15.44
C GLU A 200 -17.65 -30.77 -16.15
N ALA A 201 -17.33 -31.80 -15.36
CA ALA A 201 -17.13 -33.16 -15.82
C ALA A 201 -18.05 -34.17 -15.09
N GLY A 202 -18.92 -33.69 -14.20
CA GLY A 202 -19.85 -34.52 -13.42
C GLY A 202 -21.14 -34.86 -14.17
N ILE A 203 -21.41 -34.23 -15.32
CA ILE A 203 -22.57 -34.53 -16.15
C ILE A 203 -22.23 -35.66 -17.12
N PRO A 204 -22.86 -36.85 -17.02
CA PRO A 204 -22.52 -37.98 -17.89
C PRO A 204 -22.64 -37.63 -19.37
N GLY A 205 -21.57 -37.89 -20.12
CA GLY A 205 -21.49 -37.63 -21.55
C GLY A 205 -21.29 -36.16 -21.94
N GLN A 206 -21.09 -35.24 -20.99
CA GLN A 206 -20.85 -33.81 -21.26
C GLN A 206 -19.60 -33.31 -20.54
N LEU A 207 -18.72 -32.65 -21.29
CA LEU A 207 -17.61 -31.87 -20.75
C LEU A 207 -17.87 -30.40 -21.09
N LEU A 208 -18.19 -29.59 -20.08
CA LEU A 208 -18.46 -28.15 -20.26
C LEU A 208 -17.30 -27.35 -19.69
N ASN A 209 -16.82 -26.36 -20.44
CA ASN A 209 -15.69 -25.52 -20.04
C ASN A 209 -16.01 -24.06 -20.30
N GLU A 210 -15.73 -23.21 -19.32
CA GLU A 210 -15.80 -21.76 -19.46
C GLU A 210 -14.64 -21.12 -18.69
N SER A 211 -13.92 -20.19 -19.32
CA SER A 211 -12.87 -19.41 -18.69
C SER A 211 -12.92 -17.99 -19.22
N ARG A 212 -12.99 -17.01 -18.33
CA ARG A 212 -12.99 -15.60 -18.70
C ARG A 212 -11.83 -14.86 -18.06
N THR A 213 -11.29 -13.88 -18.78
CA THR A 213 -10.21 -13.02 -18.32
C THR A 213 -10.72 -11.62 -18.02
N GLU A 214 -10.04 -10.94 -17.11
CA GLU A 214 -10.34 -9.56 -16.71
C GLU A 214 -9.26 -8.60 -17.22
N VAL A 215 -9.67 -7.35 -17.35
CA VAL A 215 -8.79 -6.19 -17.44
C VAL A 215 -8.97 -5.42 -16.14
N ASN A 216 -7.86 -5.02 -15.52
CA ASN A 216 -7.86 -4.24 -14.28
C ASN A 216 -7.28 -2.86 -14.56
N LEU A 217 -7.74 -1.83 -13.83
CA LEU A 217 -7.21 -0.48 -13.94
C LEU A 217 -6.27 -0.21 -12.77
N ILE A 218 -5.07 0.32 -13.04
CA ILE A 218 -4.12 0.75 -12.01
C ILE A 218 -3.94 2.25 -12.12
N VAL A 219 -4.04 2.93 -10.98
CA VAL A 219 -3.64 4.33 -10.79
C VAL A 219 -2.39 4.32 -9.90
N ARG A 220 -1.28 4.81 -10.42
CA ARG A 220 0.03 4.74 -9.78
C ARG A 220 0.63 6.13 -9.56
N THR A 221 1.28 6.31 -8.42
CA THR A 221 2.22 7.41 -8.16
C THR A 221 3.45 6.86 -7.43
N VAL A 222 4.56 7.59 -7.46
CA VAL A 222 5.79 7.22 -6.75
C VAL A 222 6.23 8.38 -5.87
N VAL A 223 6.54 8.08 -4.62
CA VAL A 223 7.01 9.04 -3.63
C VAL A 223 8.40 8.63 -3.17
N THR A 224 9.33 9.59 -3.15
CA THR A 224 10.71 9.34 -2.72
C THR A 224 11.06 10.28 -1.57
N VAL A 225 11.16 9.74 -0.35
CA VAL A 225 11.58 10.49 0.83
C VAL A 225 13.00 10.07 1.20
N GLY A 226 13.96 10.94 0.84
CA GLY A 226 15.38 10.69 1.10
C GLY A 226 15.91 9.46 0.36
N ASN A 227 16.06 8.35 1.06
CA ASN A 227 16.60 7.08 0.56
C ASN A 227 15.53 6.04 0.18
N TYR A 228 14.27 6.27 0.53
CA TYR A 228 13.18 5.33 0.30
C TYR A 228 12.38 5.71 -0.95
N ASP A 229 11.97 4.69 -1.72
CA ASP A 229 11.07 4.83 -2.86
C ASP A 229 9.80 3.99 -2.62
N ASP A 230 8.67 4.68 -2.52
CA ASP A 230 7.34 4.11 -2.31
C ASP A 230 6.52 4.15 -3.61
N ILE A 231 6.25 2.97 -4.18
CA ILE A 231 5.35 2.83 -5.33
C ILE A 231 3.94 2.58 -4.79
N ILE A 232 3.04 3.54 -5.01
CA ILE A 232 1.67 3.53 -4.48
C ILE A 232 0.69 3.24 -5.62
N ASP A 233 0.00 2.11 -5.51
CA ASP A 233 -0.98 1.65 -6.49
C ASP A 233 -2.40 1.60 -5.91
N TRP A 234 -3.38 2.05 -6.69
CA TRP A 234 -4.80 1.76 -6.52
C TRP A 234 -5.31 0.94 -7.71
N GLU A 235 -5.53 -0.36 -7.51
CA GLU A 235 -6.10 -1.24 -8.53
C GLU A 235 -7.63 -1.33 -8.40
N PHE A 236 -8.35 -1.12 -9.50
CA PHE A 236 -9.80 -1.29 -9.61
C PHE A 236 -10.13 -2.48 -10.51
N LYS A 237 -11.06 -3.32 -10.04
CA LYS A 237 -11.48 -4.53 -10.76
C LYS A 237 -12.93 -4.46 -11.17
N THR A 238 -13.27 -5.02 -12.33
CA THR A 238 -14.68 -5.12 -12.78
C THR A 238 -15.54 -5.98 -11.86
N SER A 239 -14.94 -6.89 -11.09
CA SER A 239 -15.58 -7.66 -10.02
C SER A 239 -16.07 -6.81 -8.84
N GLY A 240 -15.68 -5.53 -8.79
CA GLY A 240 -15.97 -4.61 -7.70
C GLY A 240 -14.92 -4.55 -6.62
N SER A 241 -13.86 -5.36 -6.68
CA SER A 241 -12.74 -5.25 -5.74
C SER A 241 -11.91 -3.99 -5.99
N ILE A 242 -11.44 -3.36 -4.92
CA ILE A 242 -10.40 -2.32 -4.94
C ILE A 242 -9.18 -2.91 -4.21
N LYS A 243 -7.99 -2.79 -4.79
CA LYS A 243 -6.75 -3.37 -4.25
C LYS A 243 -5.66 -2.31 -4.15
N PRO A 244 -5.57 -1.62 -3.01
CA PRO A 244 -4.41 -0.77 -2.73
C PRO A 244 -3.16 -1.64 -2.53
N ALA A 245 -2.03 -1.16 -3.03
CA ALA A 245 -0.74 -1.81 -2.85
C ALA A 245 0.37 -0.78 -2.65
N ILE A 246 1.38 -1.20 -1.90
CA ILE A 246 2.62 -0.45 -1.67
C ILE A 246 3.77 -1.36 -2.05
N ALA A 247 4.72 -0.82 -2.80
CA ALA A 247 5.97 -1.50 -3.11
C ALA A 247 7.16 -0.63 -2.69
N LEU A 248 8.12 -1.24 -2.00
CA LEU A 248 9.33 -0.58 -1.49
C LEU A 248 10.54 -0.91 -2.36
N SER A 249 11.32 0.11 -2.70
CA SER A 249 12.66 0.00 -3.24
C SER A 249 13.54 1.09 -2.61
N GLY A 250 14.51 1.62 -3.36
CA GLY A 250 15.43 2.62 -2.88
C GLY A 250 16.65 2.02 -2.21
N ILE A 251 17.26 2.78 -1.31
CA ILE A 251 18.59 2.49 -0.77
C ILE A 251 18.49 2.30 0.74
N LEU A 252 19.18 1.29 1.26
CA LEU A 252 19.33 1.13 2.71
C LEU A 252 20.00 2.35 3.35
N GLU A 253 19.46 2.78 4.47
CA GLU A 253 20.17 3.69 5.36
C GLU A 253 21.29 2.93 6.08
N ILE A 254 22.54 3.28 5.75
CA ILE A 254 23.71 2.60 6.29
C ILE A 254 24.25 3.33 7.51
N LYS A 255 24.57 2.57 8.57
CA LYS A 255 25.48 2.97 9.63
C LYS A 255 26.89 2.49 9.30
N GLY A 256 27.84 3.42 9.23
CA GLY A 256 29.25 3.11 9.06
C GLY A 256 29.81 2.43 10.29
N VAL A 257 30.63 1.40 10.10
CA VAL A 257 31.35 0.69 11.18
C VAL A 257 32.76 0.31 10.73
N ASN A 258 33.68 0.08 11.67
CA ASN A 258 35.02 -0.43 11.33
C ASN A 258 35.03 -1.94 11.01
N ILE A 259 33.94 -2.65 11.33
CA ILE A 259 33.76 -4.07 11.09
C ILE A 259 33.67 -4.38 9.59
N LYS A 260 34.35 -5.43 9.15
CA LYS A 260 34.35 -5.91 7.75
C LYS A 260 33.76 -7.30 7.59
N HIS A 261 33.80 -8.09 8.65
CA HIS A 261 33.37 -9.48 8.64
C HIS A 261 32.49 -9.80 9.84
N LYS A 262 31.55 -10.74 9.66
CA LYS A 262 30.55 -11.08 10.68
C LYS A 262 31.18 -11.65 11.97
N ASP A 263 32.30 -12.34 11.86
CA ASP A 263 33.07 -12.90 12.99
C ASP A 263 33.75 -11.83 13.86
N GLU A 264 33.85 -10.59 13.38
CA GLU A 264 34.36 -9.45 14.16
C GLU A 264 33.28 -8.82 15.07
N ILE A 265 32.01 -9.19 14.90
CA ILE A 265 30.89 -8.64 15.67
C ILE A 265 30.91 -9.20 17.10
N LYS A 266 31.07 -8.31 18.09
CA LYS A 266 31.18 -8.67 19.52
C LYS A 266 29.96 -8.30 20.37
N SER A 267 29.08 -7.46 19.83
CA SER A 267 27.86 -6.99 20.47
C SER A 267 26.78 -6.78 19.42
N ASP A 268 25.54 -6.58 19.86
CA ASP A 268 24.48 -6.17 18.95
C ASP A 268 24.90 -4.90 18.18
N GLN A 269 24.69 -4.92 16.86
CA GLN A 269 24.95 -3.80 15.95
C GLN A 269 23.64 -3.10 15.53
N HIS A 270 22.50 -3.57 16.03
CA HIS A 270 21.16 -3.03 15.73
C HIS A 270 20.83 -3.10 14.23
N GLY A 271 21.42 -4.06 13.53
CA GLY A 271 21.30 -4.21 12.10
C GLY A 271 22.10 -5.38 11.55
N THR A 272 22.02 -5.57 10.23
CA THR A 272 22.76 -6.60 9.51
C THR A 272 23.99 -5.99 8.85
N LEU A 273 25.16 -6.65 8.95
CA LEU A 273 26.32 -6.32 8.11
C LEU A 273 26.06 -6.78 6.67
N VAL A 274 25.64 -5.84 5.81
CA VAL A 274 25.25 -6.12 4.41
C VAL A 274 26.41 -5.99 3.43
N SER A 275 27.43 -5.22 3.81
CA SER A 275 28.70 -5.06 3.10
C SER A 275 29.80 -4.69 4.10
N ALA A 276 31.06 -4.78 3.69
CA ALA A 276 32.17 -4.35 4.54
C ALA A 276 31.93 -2.89 5.00
N ASN A 277 32.15 -2.63 6.29
CA ASN A 277 31.95 -1.33 6.93
C ASN A 277 30.50 -0.82 6.96
N SER A 278 29.50 -1.63 6.58
CA SER A 278 28.14 -1.16 6.30
C SER A 278 27.09 -1.99 7.05
N ILE A 279 26.53 -1.43 8.12
CA ILE A 279 25.36 -1.99 8.81
C ILE A 279 24.09 -1.41 8.21
N GLY A 280 23.23 -2.25 7.65
CA GLY A 280 21.83 -1.89 7.39
C GLY A 280 21.06 -1.98 8.70
N VAL A 281 20.66 -0.82 9.24
CA VAL A 281 20.01 -0.73 10.56
C VAL A 281 18.60 -1.33 10.48
N TYR A 282 18.20 -2.10 11.49
CA TYR A 282 16.83 -2.62 11.58
C TYR A 282 15.84 -1.45 11.68
N HIS A 283 14.74 -1.56 10.95
CA HIS A 283 13.69 -0.54 10.96
C HIS A 283 12.36 -1.14 10.51
N ASP A 284 11.28 -0.46 10.84
CA ASP A 284 9.95 -0.83 10.37
C ASP A 284 9.44 0.18 9.34
N HIS A 285 8.46 -0.24 8.56
CA HIS A 285 7.68 0.63 7.69
C HIS A 285 6.21 0.46 8.04
N PHE A 286 5.55 1.48 8.56
CA PHE A 286 4.11 1.47 8.82
C PHE A 286 3.41 2.56 8.00
N TYR A 287 2.27 2.20 7.40
CA TYR A 287 1.43 3.08 6.60
C TYR A 287 0.01 2.99 7.14
N ILE A 288 -0.63 4.12 7.43
CA ILE A 288 -2.04 4.13 7.84
C ILE A 288 -2.91 4.72 6.72
N TYR A 289 -3.77 3.88 6.14
CA TYR A 289 -4.77 4.31 5.18
C TYR A 289 -5.96 4.94 5.89
N TYR A 290 -6.42 6.08 5.38
CA TYR A 290 -7.75 6.63 5.62
C TYR A 290 -8.69 6.05 4.56
N LEU A 291 -9.75 5.37 4.97
CA LEU A 291 -10.75 4.76 4.09
C LEU A 291 -12.17 5.14 4.55
N ASP A 292 -12.65 6.23 3.98
CA ASP A 292 -13.99 6.74 4.20
C ASP A 292 -14.98 5.99 3.31
N PHE A 293 -15.62 4.98 3.89
CA PHE A 293 -16.53 4.10 3.19
C PHE A 293 -17.96 4.66 3.27
N ASP A 294 -18.55 4.82 2.08
CA ASP A 294 -19.97 5.15 1.90
C ASP A 294 -20.66 4.00 1.19
N ILE A 295 -20.71 2.83 1.84
CA ILE A 295 -21.25 1.60 1.25
C ILE A 295 -22.73 1.80 0.91
N ASP A 296 -23.02 2.06 -0.37
CA ASP A 296 -24.36 2.38 -0.87
C ASP A 296 -25.06 3.51 -0.08
N GLY A 297 -24.28 4.46 0.45
CA GLY A 297 -24.70 5.59 1.30
C GLY A 297 -23.92 5.68 2.61
N VAL A 298 -24.06 6.82 3.32
CA VAL A 298 -23.25 7.18 4.50
C VAL A 298 -23.61 6.42 5.78
N GLU A 299 -24.80 5.85 5.90
CA GLU A 299 -25.24 5.17 7.13
C GLU A 299 -24.68 3.74 7.17
N ASN A 300 -23.51 3.56 7.77
CA ASN A 300 -22.77 2.30 7.77
C ASN A 300 -22.50 1.78 9.19
N SER A 301 -22.12 0.51 9.30
CA SER A 301 -21.70 -0.13 10.53
C SER A 301 -20.49 -1.03 10.27
N PHE A 302 -19.67 -1.22 11.29
CA PHE A 302 -18.56 -2.16 11.24
C PHE A 302 -18.96 -3.49 11.89
N GLU A 303 -18.78 -4.59 11.16
CA GLU A 303 -19.07 -5.94 11.62
C GLU A 303 -17.81 -6.79 11.67
N LYS A 304 -17.62 -7.47 12.80
CA LYS A 304 -16.63 -8.52 12.98
C LYS A 304 -17.34 -9.88 12.96
N THR A 305 -17.10 -10.68 11.94
CA THR A 305 -17.65 -12.03 11.82
C THR A 305 -16.61 -13.05 12.24
N SER A 306 -16.70 -13.53 13.48
CA SER A 306 -15.73 -14.43 14.10
C SER A 306 -15.99 -15.88 13.69
N LEU A 307 -14.94 -16.64 13.38
CA LEU A 307 -15.03 -18.08 13.09
C LEU A 307 -14.83 -18.87 14.39
N LYS A 308 -15.89 -19.54 14.87
CA LYS A 308 -15.89 -20.28 16.14
C LYS A 308 -15.97 -21.78 15.90
N THR A 309 -15.07 -22.55 16.54
CA THR A 309 -15.13 -24.01 16.52
C THR A 309 -16.19 -24.51 17.49
N VAL A 310 -17.12 -25.32 17.01
CA VAL A 310 -18.15 -26.00 17.81
C VAL A 310 -17.79 -27.47 17.94
N LYS A 311 -17.71 -27.95 19.19
CA LYS A 311 -17.53 -29.38 19.50
C LYS A 311 -18.90 -30.04 19.67
N VAL A 312 -19.12 -31.18 19.01
CA VAL A 312 -20.35 -31.96 19.13
C VAL A 312 -20.20 -32.91 20.32
N THR A 313 -21.02 -32.74 21.35
CA THR A 313 -20.93 -33.51 22.60
C THR A 313 -22.18 -34.30 22.94
N ASP A 314 -23.29 -34.05 22.25
CA ASP A 314 -24.62 -34.63 22.51
C ASP A 314 -24.91 -35.92 21.72
N GLY A 315 -23.96 -36.37 20.89
CA GLY A 315 -24.12 -37.55 20.04
C GLY A 315 -24.98 -37.31 18.79
N SER A 316 -25.39 -36.07 18.49
CA SER A 316 -26.22 -35.72 17.34
C SER A 316 -25.54 -35.93 15.98
N SER A 317 -24.22 -36.07 15.95
CA SER A 317 -23.44 -36.23 14.72
C SER A 317 -22.33 -37.26 14.86
N LYS A 318 -21.99 -37.90 13.72
CA LYS A 318 -20.75 -38.68 13.59
C LYS A 318 -19.50 -37.79 13.61
N ARG A 319 -19.64 -36.51 13.25
CA ARG A 319 -18.57 -35.52 13.30
C ARG A 319 -18.35 -35.09 14.75
N LYS A 320 -17.08 -34.93 15.15
CA LYS A 320 -16.71 -34.43 16.49
C LYS A 320 -16.73 -32.90 16.61
N SER A 321 -16.62 -32.21 15.48
CA SER A 321 -16.60 -30.75 15.43
C SER A 321 -16.92 -30.21 14.05
N TYR A 322 -17.26 -28.93 14.02
CA TYR A 322 -17.39 -28.07 12.83
C TYR A 322 -17.05 -26.63 13.26
N TRP A 323 -16.97 -25.69 12.32
CA TRP A 323 -16.90 -24.26 12.65
C TRP A 323 -18.18 -23.57 12.19
N THR A 324 -18.52 -22.48 12.86
CA THR A 324 -19.63 -21.60 12.52
C THR A 324 -19.17 -20.15 12.61
N VAL A 325 -20.01 -19.23 12.19
CA VAL A 325 -19.78 -17.78 12.33
C VAL A 325 -20.62 -17.20 13.46
N GLU A 326 -20.09 -16.17 14.09
CA GLU A 326 -20.82 -15.28 14.99
C GLU A 326 -20.45 -13.83 14.64
N THR A 327 -21.46 -13.04 14.27
CA THR A 327 -21.28 -11.68 13.79
C THR A 327 -21.65 -10.68 14.88
N GLU A 328 -20.72 -9.79 15.19
CA GLU A 328 -20.89 -8.72 16.17
C GLU A 328 -20.73 -7.37 15.46
N THR A 329 -21.68 -6.46 15.69
CA THR A 329 -21.58 -5.07 15.24
C THR A 329 -20.85 -4.25 16.31
N ALA A 330 -19.79 -3.56 15.92
CA ALA A 330 -19.11 -2.62 16.80
C ALA A 330 -20.02 -1.40 17.06
N ASN A 331 -20.27 -1.08 18.32
CA ASN A 331 -21.15 0.04 18.68
C ASN A 331 -20.33 1.31 18.90
N THR A 332 -19.12 1.19 19.43
CA THR A 332 -18.24 2.31 19.75
C THR A 332 -16.86 2.16 19.13
N GLU A 333 -16.09 3.25 19.06
CA GLU A 333 -14.71 3.23 18.55
C GLU A 333 -13.82 2.21 19.27
N SER A 334 -14.02 1.99 20.57
CA SER A 334 -13.26 0.99 21.34
C SER A 334 -13.50 -0.44 20.86
N ASP A 335 -14.73 -0.76 20.41
CA ASP A 335 -15.08 -2.10 19.92
C ASP A 335 -14.43 -2.39 18.57
N ALA A 336 -14.08 -1.35 17.82
CA ALA A 336 -13.53 -1.41 16.48
C ALA A 336 -11.99 -1.23 16.42
N LYS A 337 -11.29 -1.41 17.54
CA LYS A 337 -9.82 -1.50 17.59
C LYS A 337 -9.38 -2.95 17.43
N ILE A 338 -8.89 -3.32 16.25
CA ILE A 338 -8.64 -4.72 15.90
C ILE A 338 -7.16 -5.02 15.77
N ILE A 339 -6.69 -6.03 16.49
CA ILE A 339 -5.40 -6.69 16.29
C ILE A 339 -5.65 -7.92 15.40
N ILE A 340 -5.23 -7.84 14.14
CA ILE A 340 -5.38 -8.95 13.18
C ILE A 340 -4.46 -10.11 13.63
N GLY A 341 -4.94 -11.34 13.50
CA GLY A 341 -4.20 -12.54 13.94
C GLY A 341 -4.51 -13.00 15.37
N SER A 342 -5.18 -12.17 16.18
CA SER A 342 -5.64 -12.55 17.53
C SER A 342 -6.68 -13.68 17.53
N ALA A 343 -7.55 -13.70 16.51
CA ALA A 343 -8.53 -14.76 16.23
C ALA A 343 -8.96 -14.69 14.75
N PRO A 344 -9.41 -15.79 14.13
CA PRO A 344 -9.93 -15.76 12.77
C PRO A 344 -11.27 -15.02 12.72
N ALA A 345 -11.32 -13.94 11.93
CA ALA A 345 -12.54 -13.18 11.69
C ALA A 345 -12.51 -12.50 10.32
N GLU A 346 -13.69 -12.32 9.71
CA GLU A 346 -13.88 -11.37 8.62
C GLU A 346 -14.22 -9.99 9.19
N LEU A 347 -13.66 -8.94 8.59
CA LEU A 347 -13.86 -7.54 8.99
C LEU A 347 -14.58 -6.81 7.85
N SER A 348 -15.80 -6.35 8.10
CA SER A 348 -16.68 -5.78 7.06
C SER A 348 -17.23 -4.43 7.46
N VAL A 349 -17.31 -3.51 6.50
CA VAL A 349 -18.18 -2.33 6.57
C VAL A 349 -19.45 -2.65 5.80
N VAL A 350 -20.59 -2.51 6.45
CA VAL A 350 -21.92 -2.84 5.90
C VAL A 350 -22.85 -1.64 5.98
N ASN A 351 -23.83 -1.60 5.09
CA ASN A 351 -24.97 -0.70 5.22
C ASN A 351 -26.18 -1.47 5.75
N PRO A 352 -26.54 -1.31 7.04
CA PRO A 352 -27.63 -2.09 7.65
C PRO A 352 -29.02 -1.71 7.13
N ASN A 353 -29.14 -0.61 6.38
CA ASN A 353 -30.39 -0.11 5.82
C ASN A 353 -30.62 -0.59 4.39
N LYS A 354 -29.65 -1.30 3.80
CA LYS A 354 -29.70 -1.80 2.42
C LYS A 354 -29.40 -3.30 2.42
N LYS A 355 -30.39 -4.09 2.01
CA LYS A 355 -30.29 -5.54 1.92
C LYS A 355 -30.39 -6.03 0.49
N THR A 356 -29.78 -7.18 0.22
CA THR A 356 -30.05 -7.96 -0.99
C THR A 356 -31.46 -8.55 -0.93
N SER A 357 -31.93 -9.11 -2.04
CA SER A 357 -33.24 -9.77 -2.14
C SER A 357 -33.42 -10.92 -1.13
N VAL A 358 -32.33 -11.55 -0.68
CA VAL A 358 -32.34 -12.64 0.31
C VAL A 358 -32.15 -12.16 1.75
N GLY A 359 -32.00 -10.86 1.98
CA GLY A 359 -31.96 -10.24 3.32
C GLY A 359 -30.57 -10.01 3.92
N ASN A 360 -29.49 -10.27 3.18
CA ASN A 360 -28.12 -9.96 3.64
C ASN A 360 -27.84 -8.47 3.51
N ASP A 361 -27.18 -7.88 4.51
CA ASP A 361 -26.72 -6.50 4.42
C ASP A 361 -25.63 -6.34 3.35
N VAL A 362 -25.70 -5.26 2.57
CA VAL A 362 -24.70 -4.98 1.53
C VAL A 362 -23.42 -4.49 2.21
N GLY A 363 -22.27 -5.03 1.81
CA GLY A 363 -21.01 -4.72 2.48
C GLY A 363 -19.76 -4.86 1.62
N TYR A 364 -18.67 -4.36 2.15
CA TYR A 364 -17.31 -4.63 1.69
C TYR A 364 -16.47 -5.15 2.85
N ARG A 365 -15.63 -6.15 2.59
CA ARG A 365 -14.73 -6.72 3.60
C ARG A 365 -13.27 -6.43 3.28
N LEU A 366 -12.49 -6.24 4.33
CA LEU A 366 -11.04 -6.13 4.27
C LEU A 366 -10.42 -7.54 4.23
N ILE A 367 -9.60 -7.80 3.22
CA ILE A 367 -8.71 -8.95 3.15
C ILE A 367 -7.28 -8.40 3.30
N PRO A 368 -6.72 -8.43 4.52
CA PRO A 368 -5.41 -7.83 4.79
C PRO A 368 -4.27 -8.74 4.29
N ALA A 369 -3.09 -8.15 4.14
CA ALA A 369 -1.83 -8.90 4.10
C ALA A 369 -1.55 -9.56 5.47
N ILE A 370 -0.41 -10.26 5.59
CA ILE A 370 0.12 -10.64 6.91
C ILE A 370 0.38 -9.35 7.70
N PRO A 371 -0.19 -9.19 8.91
CA PRO A 371 -0.06 -7.96 9.68
C PRO A 371 1.35 -7.84 10.30
N ALA A 372 1.83 -6.60 10.39
CA ALA A 372 2.89 -6.21 11.32
C ALA A 372 2.27 -5.59 12.59
N HIS A 373 2.98 -5.70 13.72
CA HIS A 373 2.58 -5.11 15.00
C HIS A 373 3.75 -4.28 15.53
N PRO A 374 3.50 -3.18 16.27
CA PRO A 374 4.59 -2.39 16.82
C PRO A 374 5.47 -3.25 17.74
N LEU A 375 6.79 -3.10 17.61
CA LEU A 375 7.79 -3.75 18.45
C LEU A 375 8.37 -2.80 19.51
N LEU A 376 8.12 -1.50 19.39
CA LEU A 376 8.40 -0.51 20.44
C LEU A 376 7.43 -0.67 21.61
N THR A 377 7.86 -0.32 22.82
CA THR A 377 6.97 -0.31 23.98
C THR A 377 5.99 0.86 23.88
N GLU A 378 4.77 0.68 24.40
CA GLU A 378 3.71 1.70 24.30
C GLU A 378 4.07 3.05 24.98
N ASP A 379 5.01 3.03 25.92
CA ASP A 379 5.50 4.21 26.65
C ASP A 379 6.71 4.89 26.01
N ASP A 380 7.27 4.34 24.93
CA ASP A 380 8.37 4.96 24.20
C ASP A 380 7.89 6.20 23.42
N TYR A 381 8.69 7.26 23.38
CA TYR A 381 8.30 8.54 22.78
C TYR A 381 7.90 8.41 21.30
N PRO A 382 8.65 7.69 20.44
CA PRO A 382 8.24 7.47 19.06
C PRO A 382 6.93 6.70 18.96
N GLN A 383 6.71 5.70 19.83
CA GLN A 383 5.47 4.91 19.82
C GLN A 383 4.27 5.72 20.31
N ILE A 384 4.45 6.62 21.28
CA ILE A 384 3.38 7.56 21.70
C ILE A 384 2.99 8.48 20.54
N ARG A 385 3.96 9.00 19.78
CA ARG A 385 3.71 9.83 18.58
C ARG A 385 3.07 9.00 17.45
N GLY A 386 3.54 7.78 17.26
CA GLY A 386 3.09 6.79 16.26
C GLY A 386 1.98 5.87 16.73
N ALA A 387 1.23 6.23 17.79
CA ALA A 387 0.27 5.34 18.45
C ALA A 387 -0.89 4.87 17.55
N PHE A 388 -1.02 5.45 16.36
CA PHE A 388 -1.92 4.95 15.33
C PHE A 388 -1.55 3.54 14.85
N THR A 389 -0.31 3.07 15.08
CA THR A 389 0.14 1.71 14.74
C THR A 389 -0.26 0.65 15.77
N ASN A 390 -0.80 1.04 16.94
CA ASN A 390 -1.14 0.11 18.03
C ASN A 390 -2.20 -0.94 17.64
N PHE A 391 -3.00 -0.68 16.61
CA PHE A 391 -3.98 -1.62 16.06
C PHE A 391 -3.90 -1.64 14.54
N ASN A 392 -4.20 -2.80 13.95
CA ASN A 392 -4.16 -2.95 12.49
C ASN A 392 -5.38 -2.33 11.81
N VAL A 393 -6.52 -2.28 12.51
CA VAL A 393 -7.74 -1.64 12.04
C VAL A 393 -8.35 -0.81 13.15
N TRP A 394 -8.80 0.38 12.78
CA TRP A 394 -9.60 1.28 13.61
C TRP A 394 -10.87 1.67 12.85
N VAL A 395 -11.96 1.98 13.56
CA VAL A 395 -13.12 2.65 12.97
C VAL A 395 -13.52 3.83 13.85
N THR A 396 -13.73 4.98 13.20
CA THR A 396 -14.12 6.23 13.86
C THR A 396 -15.31 6.84 13.12
N PRO A 397 -16.18 7.64 13.76
CA PRO A 397 -17.14 8.43 12.99
C PRO A 397 -16.40 9.49 12.16
N TYR A 398 -17.01 9.92 11.06
CA TYR A 398 -16.45 10.95 10.17
C TYR A 398 -16.10 12.25 10.92
N ASN A 399 -16.98 12.72 11.81
CA ASN A 399 -16.78 13.96 12.56
C ASN A 399 -16.16 13.72 13.95
N ARG A 400 -15.03 14.39 14.23
CA ARG A 400 -14.25 14.22 15.46
C ARG A 400 -14.64 15.21 16.58
N THR A 401 -15.77 15.01 17.26
CA THR A 401 -16.23 15.95 18.31
C THR A 401 -15.93 15.51 19.76
N GLN A 402 -15.84 14.20 20.06
CA GLN A 402 -15.64 13.65 21.42
C GLN A 402 -14.81 12.34 21.40
N LYS A 403 -14.48 11.72 22.55
CA LYS A 403 -13.78 10.41 22.64
C LYS A 403 -14.77 9.24 22.73
N ASN A 404 -14.38 8.07 22.21
CA ASN A 404 -15.13 6.80 22.23
C ASN A 404 -16.58 6.93 21.75
N ARG A 405 -16.72 7.45 20.54
CA ARG A 405 -18.00 7.81 19.94
C ARG A 405 -18.76 6.57 19.47
N ASP A 406 -20.08 6.72 19.36
CA ASP A 406 -20.94 5.74 18.71
C ASP A 406 -20.71 5.73 17.19
N ILE A 407 -20.54 4.54 16.63
CA ILE A 407 -20.19 4.28 15.22
C ILE A 407 -21.23 3.39 14.50
N LYS A 408 -22.29 2.98 15.19
CA LYS A 408 -23.32 2.12 14.60
C LYS A 408 -24.30 2.93 13.74
N ASN A 409 -24.53 2.46 12.52
CA ASN A 409 -25.45 3.04 11.54
C ASN A 409 -25.22 4.55 11.31
N LYS A 410 -23.96 4.90 11.04
CA LYS A 410 -23.47 6.28 10.92
C LYS A 410 -22.44 6.38 9.80
N ASP A 411 -22.13 7.62 9.47
CA ASP A 411 -20.98 7.99 8.65
C ASP A 411 -19.69 7.67 9.42
N ILE A 412 -18.95 6.67 8.91
CA ILE A 412 -17.78 6.07 9.56
C ILE A 412 -16.60 5.94 8.61
N VAL A 413 -15.41 6.08 9.19
CA VAL A 413 -14.13 5.95 8.50
C VAL A 413 -13.40 4.75 9.07
N LEU A 414 -12.95 3.86 8.19
CA LEU A 414 -12.04 2.78 8.52
C LEU A 414 -10.60 3.27 8.34
N TRP A 415 -9.74 2.94 9.30
CA TRP A 415 -8.31 3.18 9.22
C TRP A 415 -7.60 1.85 9.22
N HIS A 416 -6.72 1.60 8.24
CA HIS A 416 -5.99 0.34 8.14
C HIS A 416 -4.49 0.58 8.16
N VAL A 417 -3.81 -0.02 9.15
CA VAL A 417 -2.36 -0.02 9.25
C VAL A 417 -1.80 -1.24 8.51
N VAL A 418 -0.97 -0.97 7.52
CA VAL A 418 -0.12 -1.95 6.85
C VAL A 418 1.30 -1.72 7.32
N GLY A 419 2.10 -2.77 7.49
CA GLY A 419 3.51 -2.57 7.79
C GLY A 419 4.39 -3.78 7.55
N ILE A 420 5.70 -3.54 7.64
CA ILE A 420 6.77 -4.49 7.37
C ILE A 420 7.88 -4.27 8.41
N HIS A 421 8.36 -5.35 9.01
CA HIS A 421 9.61 -5.35 9.77
C HIS A 421 10.76 -5.63 8.81
N HIS A 422 11.67 -4.68 8.63
CA HIS A 422 12.78 -4.81 7.70
C HIS A 422 14.04 -5.26 8.45
N VAL A 423 14.43 -6.51 8.19
CA VAL A 423 15.75 -7.06 8.54
C VAL A 423 16.60 -7.01 7.28
N PRO A 424 17.47 -6.00 7.08
CA PRO A 424 18.19 -5.83 5.83
C PRO A 424 19.04 -7.06 5.49
N ALA A 425 19.07 -7.40 4.21
CA ALA A 425 19.88 -8.46 3.63
C ALA A 425 20.92 -7.90 2.64
N GLN A 426 21.84 -8.74 2.19
CA GLN A 426 22.87 -8.32 1.23
C GLN A 426 22.26 -7.99 -0.14
N GLU A 427 21.16 -8.67 -0.50
CA GLU A 427 20.40 -8.46 -1.72
C GLU A 427 19.77 -7.06 -1.78
N ASP A 428 19.57 -6.40 -0.64
CA ASP A 428 19.04 -5.03 -0.56
C ASP A 428 20.12 -3.97 -0.84
N PHE A 429 21.39 -4.40 -0.93
CA PHE A 429 22.55 -3.54 -1.18
C PHE A 429 23.09 -3.71 -2.62
N PRO A 430 23.49 -2.63 -3.31
CA PRO A 430 23.51 -1.23 -2.86
C PRO A 430 22.19 -0.47 -3.15
N ILE A 431 21.21 -1.15 -3.74
CA ILE A 431 19.86 -0.67 -4.03
C ILE A 431 18.91 -1.88 -3.96
N MET A 432 17.76 -1.70 -3.33
CA MET A 432 16.88 -2.77 -2.92
C MET A 432 15.94 -3.24 -4.04
N PRO A 433 15.86 -4.55 -4.34
CA PRO A 433 14.82 -5.13 -5.19
C PRO A 433 13.42 -4.89 -4.60
N LEU A 434 12.42 -4.76 -5.48
CA LEU A 434 11.07 -4.38 -5.07
C LEU A 434 10.45 -5.38 -4.07
N LEU A 435 10.00 -4.89 -2.91
CA LEU A 435 9.20 -5.65 -1.93
C LEU A 435 7.76 -5.13 -1.93
N THR A 436 6.78 -5.97 -2.25
CA THR A 436 5.38 -5.55 -2.41
C THR A 436 4.47 -6.10 -1.32
N THR A 437 3.58 -5.24 -0.81
CA THR A 437 2.46 -5.59 0.07
C THR A 437 1.15 -5.03 -0.49
N SER A 438 0.03 -5.70 -0.23
CA SER A 438 -1.29 -5.29 -0.73
C SER A 438 -2.41 -5.86 0.14
N PHE A 439 -3.54 -5.16 0.19
CA PHE A 439 -4.79 -5.66 0.74
C PHE A 439 -5.93 -5.52 -0.29
N GLU A 440 -6.99 -6.30 -0.11
CA GLU A 440 -8.18 -6.25 -0.98
C GLU A 440 -9.40 -5.77 -0.21
N LEU A 441 -10.08 -4.77 -0.76
CA LEU A 441 -11.42 -4.36 -0.37
C LEU A 441 -12.42 -5.09 -1.29
N ARG A 442 -13.07 -6.12 -0.76
CA ARG A 442 -13.88 -7.04 -1.57
C ARG A 442 -15.37 -6.86 -1.32
N PRO A 443 -16.20 -6.73 -2.37
CA PRO A 443 -17.65 -6.73 -2.20
C PRO A 443 -18.11 -8.03 -1.53
N THR A 444 -18.90 -7.90 -0.47
CA THR A 444 -19.41 -9.01 0.35
C THR A 444 -20.90 -8.82 0.53
N ASN A 445 -21.69 -9.62 -0.16
CA ASN A 445 -23.15 -9.42 -0.30
C ASN A 445 -23.55 -8.05 -0.89
N PHE A 446 -22.61 -7.30 -1.48
CA PHE A 446 -22.92 -5.99 -2.09
C PHE A 446 -23.86 -6.13 -3.29
N PHE A 447 -23.57 -7.07 -4.18
CA PHE A 447 -24.36 -7.38 -5.37
C PHE A 447 -25.30 -8.57 -5.11
N GLU A 448 -26.38 -8.70 -5.89
CA GLU A 448 -27.32 -9.84 -5.76
C GLU A 448 -26.69 -11.18 -6.13
N ARG A 449 -25.66 -11.16 -6.98
CA ARG A 449 -24.87 -12.32 -7.42
C ARG A 449 -23.51 -11.85 -7.92
N ASN A 450 -22.71 -12.77 -8.46
CA ASN A 450 -21.44 -12.44 -9.13
C ASN A 450 -21.63 -11.28 -10.15
N PRO A 451 -21.04 -10.09 -9.92
CA PRO A 451 -21.27 -8.91 -10.77
C PRO A 451 -20.66 -9.04 -12.17
N VAL A 452 -19.70 -9.95 -12.36
CA VAL A 452 -19.03 -10.20 -13.65
C VAL A 452 -19.50 -11.47 -14.35
N LEU A 453 -20.64 -12.02 -13.94
CA LEU A 453 -21.23 -13.19 -14.60
C LEU A 453 -21.51 -12.94 -16.09
N LYS A 454 -21.91 -11.72 -16.44
CA LYS A 454 -22.23 -11.30 -17.81
C LYS A 454 -21.09 -10.52 -18.49
N THR A 455 -19.94 -10.37 -17.83
CA THR A 455 -18.77 -9.70 -18.40
C THR A 455 -18.05 -10.65 -19.35
N LEU A 456 -17.74 -10.18 -20.56
CA LEU A 456 -16.99 -10.94 -21.57
C LEU A 456 -15.50 -10.66 -21.43
N SER A 457 -14.67 -11.66 -21.78
CA SER A 457 -13.23 -11.45 -21.92
C SER A 457 -12.94 -10.39 -23.00
N PRO A 458 -11.83 -9.62 -22.87
CA PRO A 458 -11.32 -8.87 -24.01
C PRO A 458 -11.09 -9.82 -25.21
N LYS A 459 -11.34 -9.32 -26.42
CA LYS A 459 -11.16 -10.13 -27.63
C LYS A 459 -9.67 -10.36 -27.90
N ASP A 460 -9.32 -11.58 -28.27
CA ASP A 460 -8.03 -11.85 -28.88
C ASP A 460 -7.95 -11.17 -30.24
N VAL A 461 -6.86 -10.45 -30.48
CA VAL A 461 -6.61 -9.76 -31.75
C VAL A 461 -5.27 -10.23 -32.29
N GLN A 462 -5.27 -10.72 -33.52
CA GLN A 462 -4.03 -11.12 -34.20
C GLN A 462 -3.19 -9.86 -34.48
N TRP A 463 -1.88 -9.98 -34.21
CA TRP A 463 -0.92 -8.92 -34.50
C TRP A 463 -0.93 -8.55 -36.01
N PRO A 464 -0.90 -7.27 -36.41
CA PRO A 464 -0.65 -6.06 -35.60
C PRO A 464 -1.90 -5.38 -35.02
N GLY A 465 -3.08 -5.97 -35.15
CA GLY A 465 -4.33 -5.38 -34.66
C GLY A 465 -5.00 -4.38 -35.58
N CYS A 466 -4.60 -4.32 -36.85
CA CYS A 466 -5.33 -3.59 -37.90
C CYS A 466 -6.56 -4.39 -38.36
N ARG A 467 -7.71 -3.73 -38.50
CA ARG A 467 -8.78 -4.24 -39.38
C ARG A 467 -8.37 -3.91 -40.82
N ASN A 468 -8.44 -4.88 -41.74
CA ASN A 468 -8.50 -4.57 -43.17
C ASN A 468 -9.73 -3.74 -43.50
#